data_AF-A0A9X8H6Q6-F1
#
_entry.id   AF-A0A9X8H6Q6-F1
#
_cell.length_a   1.000
_cell.length_b   1.000
_cell.length_c   1.000
_cell.angle_alpha   90.00
_cell.angle_beta   90.00
_cell.angle_gamma   90.00
#
_symmetry.space_group_name_H-M   'P 1'
#
loop_
_entity.id
_entity.type
_entity.pdbx_description
1 polymer ?
#
loop_
_entity_poly.entity_id
_entity_poly.type
_entity_poly.pdbx_seq_one_letter_code
_entity_poly.pdbx_strand_id
1 'polypeptide(L)'
;ASYRGQTLARTVQGMMLYEDAIKMLYWLEIGSAPDKSQDQKRQLLEDMVCLKFSYICACQVYGKHKAEGKAQATDMDYLLRTYPNLRVAFVDEAVDAANVKTFSSVLIKSEGDDIVEVYRYDLPGNPILGEGKPENQNNALPFTRGEFLQTIDMNQQHYYEECLKMPNLLVTADMHPSGQPVSIIGMREHIFTGNASSLSKFKSWQELVFVTLSQRVLADPLYCRMHYGHPDVFDKVMCLTRGGVSKASKGINLSEDVFAGFNTTLRGGVVTHVEFMQCGKGRDVALSQISMFEGKLANGAGETCLAREAHRMGAFLDFFRLHSMYYSHTGFYFATWLTIVTAFVFMYTKVSYSFQCQGLLMRLG
;
A
#
# COMPACT_ATOMS: atom_id res chain seq x y z
N ALA A 1 -5.56 -17.17 18.65
CA ALA A 1 -4.18 -16.64 18.55
C ALA A 1 -4.13 -15.27 19.24
N SER A 2 -3.02 -14.88 19.88
CA SER A 2 -2.97 -13.65 20.70
C SER A 2 -2.96 -12.33 19.91
N TYR A 3 -3.05 -12.35 18.57
CA TYR A 3 -2.89 -11.21 17.66
C TYR A 3 -1.66 -10.32 17.92
N ARG A 4 -0.69 -10.79 18.73
CA ARG A 4 0.54 -10.07 19.09
C ARG A 4 1.57 -10.07 17.97
N GLY A 5 1.48 -11.01 17.03
CA GLY A 5 2.33 -11.09 15.84
C GLY A 5 1.70 -10.42 14.62
N GLN A 6 2.52 -10.23 13.56
CA GLN A 6 2.06 -9.72 12.27
C GLN A 6 1.45 -10.88 11.46
N THR A 7 0.12 -11.00 11.46
CA THR A 7 -0.61 -12.02 10.70
C THR A 7 -1.65 -11.37 9.79
N LEU A 8 -2.00 -12.03 8.67
CA LEU A 8 -3.10 -11.63 7.81
C LEU A 8 -4.42 -11.48 8.59
N ALA A 9 -4.65 -12.35 9.58
CA ALA A 9 -5.85 -12.30 10.42
C ALA A 9 -6.01 -10.96 11.16
N ARG A 10 -4.90 -10.38 11.64
CA ARG A 10 -4.89 -9.07 12.31
C ARG A 10 -5.30 -7.95 11.34
N THR A 11 -4.81 -8.02 10.10
CA THR A 11 -5.15 -7.09 9.02
C THR A 11 -6.62 -7.19 8.65
N VAL A 12 -7.11 -8.41 8.36
CA VAL A 12 -8.52 -8.65 8.03
C VAL A 12 -9.41 -8.12 9.15
N GLN A 13 -9.15 -8.50 10.40
CA GLN A 13 -9.92 -8.00 11.55
C GLN A 13 -9.92 -6.47 11.62
N GLY A 14 -8.76 -5.83 11.46
CA GLY A 14 -8.64 -4.37 11.49
C GLY A 14 -9.41 -3.68 10.36
N MET A 15 -9.50 -4.30 9.17
CA MET A 15 -10.29 -3.78 8.06
C MET A 15 -11.80 -3.95 8.28
N MET A 16 -12.23 -5.02 8.95
CA MET A 16 -13.65 -5.25 9.26
C MET A 16 -14.21 -4.22 10.26
N LEU A 17 -13.36 -3.46 10.97
CA LEU A 17 -13.80 -2.34 11.80
C LEU A 17 -14.52 -1.24 11.00
N TYR A 18 -14.35 -1.18 9.68
CA TYR A 18 -15.18 -0.33 8.83
C TYR A 18 -16.66 -0.70 8.87
N GLU A 19 -16.98 -1.99 9.00
CA GLU A 19 -18.36 -2.44 9.14
C GLU A 19 -18.96 -1.94 10.45
N ASP A 20 -18.25 -2.10 11.55
CA ASP A 20 -18.71 -1.63 12.86
C ASP A 20 -18.88 -0.10 12.87
N ALA A 21 -17.94 0.63 12.27
CA ALA A 21 -18.00 2.07 12.18
C ALA A 21 -19.22 2.56 11.37
N ILE A 22 -19.49 1.97 10.19
CA ILE A 22 -20.66 2.39 9.40
C ILE A 22 -21.97 2.00 10.08
N LYS A 23 -22.01 0.83 10.74
CA LYS A 23 -23.18 0.37 11.49
C LYS A 23 -23.48 1.34 12.63
N MET A 24 -22.46 1.78 13.35
CA MET A 24 -22.60 2.76 14.43
C MET A 24 -23.10 4.11 13.90
N LEU A 25 -22.51 4.63 12.82
CA LEU A 25 -22.96 5.89 12.21
C LEU A 25 -24.41 5.80 11.72
N TYR A 26 -24.77 4.72 11.03
CA TYR A 26 -26.12 4.55 10.50
C TYR A 26 -27.15 4.31 11.63
N TRP A 27 -26.75 3.62 12.70
CA TRP A 27 -27.58 3.46 13.89
C TRP A 27 -27.93 4.80 14.55
N LEU A 28 -27.04 5.78 14.52
CA LEU A 28 -27.37 7.13 15.03
C LEU A 28 -28.50 7.80 14.22
N GLU A 29 -28.65 7.45 12.95
CA GLU A 29 -29.72 7.98 12.09
C GLU A 29 -31.05 7.23 12.29
N ILE A 30 -31.02 5.90 12.37
CA ILE A 30 -32.24 5.06 12.41
C ILE A 30 -32.63 4.56 13.80
N GLY A 31 -31.76 4.71 14.80
CA GLY A 31 -31.91 4.11 16.12
C GLY A 31 -33.18 4.56 16.84
N SER A 32 -33.52 5.84 16.73
CA SER A 32 -34.74 6.44 17.30
C SER A 32 -35.97 6.35 16.39
N ALA A 33 -35.87 5.75 15.21
CA ALA A 33 -36.98 5.63 14.27
C ALA A 33 -38.11 4.78 14.90
N PRO A 34 -39.31 5.35 15.14
CA PRO A 34 -40.39 4.66 15.86
C PRO A 34 -41.18 3.68 14.95
N ASP A 35 -41.07 3.85 13.64
CA ASP A 35 -41.74 3.06 12.60
C ASP A 35 -41.07 1.72 12.31
N LYS A 36 -39.88 1.47 12.88
CA LYS A 36 -39.06 0.28 12.57
C LYS A 36 -38.88 -0.61 13.79
N SER A 37 -39.16 -1.90 13.63
CA SER A 37 -38.84 -2.91 14.63
C SER A 37 -37.33 -3.07 14.82
N GLN A 38 -36.92 -3.69 15.93
CA GLN A 38 -35.50 -3.96 16.19
C GLN A 38 -34.88 -4.85 15.10
N ASP A 39 -35.60 -5.86 14.62
CA ASP A 39 -35.12 -6.77 13.58
C ASP A 39 -34.98 -6.06 12.23
N GLN A 40 -35.94 -5.18 11.89
CA GLN A 40 -35.83 -4.35 10.69
C GLN A 40 -34.60 -3.44 10.75
N LYS A 41 -34.32 -2.83 11.92
CA LYS A 41 -33.11 -2.00 12.09
C LYS A 41 -31.84 -2.82 11.94
N ARG A 42 -31.78 -4.03 12.50
CA ARG A 42 -30.63 -4.94 12.33
C ARG A 42 -30.38 -5.30 10.88
N GLN A 43 -31.44 -5.63 10.13
CA GLN A 43 -31.31 -5.92 8.70
C GLN A 43 -30.77 -4.71 7.92
N LEU A 44 -31.29 -3.50 8.20
CA LEU A 44 -30.82 -2.28 7.57
C LEU A 44 -29.32 -2.00 7.83
N LEU A 45 -28.83 -2.34 9.03
CA LEU A 45 -27.40 -2.22 9.35
C LEU A 45 -26.53 -3.17 8.50
N GLU A 46 -26.96 -4.43 8.32
CA GLU A 46 -26.24 -5.40 7.49
C GLU A 46 -26.31 -5.04 5.99
N ASP A 47 -27.47 -4.57 5.52
CA ASP A 47 -27.65 -4.09 4.15
C ASP A 47 -26.72 -2.90 3.86
N MET A 48 -26.56 -1.99 4.83
CA MET A 48 -25.67 -0.85 4.71
C MET A 48 -24.20 -1.26 4.58
N VAL A 49 -23.76 -2.28 5.32
CA VAL A 49 -22.41 -2.83 5.17
C VAL A 49 -22.21 -3.43 3.78
N CYS A 50 -23.14 -4.30 3.34
CA CYS A 50 -23.08 -4.93 2.02
C CYS A 50 -23.10 -3.91 0.87
N LEU A 51 -23.79 -2.78 1.07
CA LEU A 51 -23.85 -1.69 0.09
C LEU A 51 -22.52 -0.91 0.00
N LYS A 52 -21.83 -0.70 1.12
CA LYS A 52 -20.67 0.18 1.20
C LYS A 52 -19.33 -0.52 1.03
N PHE A 53 -19.22 -1.78 1.42
CA PHE A 53 -17.94 -2.47 1.49
C PHE A 53 -17.89 -3.75 0.66
N SER A 54 -16.74 -3.97 0.03
CA SER A 54 -16.40 -5.20 -0.68
C SER A 54 -14.95 -5.54 -0.39
N TYR A 55 -14.71 -6.50 0.50
CA TYR A 55 -13.37 -6.89 0.91
C TYR A 55 -12.84 -8.02 0.05
N ILE A 56 -11.68 -7.81 -0.56
CA ILE A 56 -10.99 -8.84 -1.36
C ILE A 56 -9.57 -8.98 -0.87
N CYS A 57 -9.24 -10.17 -0.35
CA CYS A 57 -7.87 -10.57 -0.11
C CYS A 57 -7.30 -11.16 -1.41
N ALA A 58 -6.33 -10.48 -2.00
CA ALA A 58 -5.59 -11.01 -3.12
C ALA A 58 -4.56 -12.03 -2.61
N CYS A 59 -4.75 -13.31 -2.91
CA CYS A 59 -3.86 -14.40 -2.51
C CYS A 59 -3.62 -15.33 -3.71
N GLN A 60 -2.81 -14.89 -4.67
CA GLN A 60 -2.56 -15.62 -5.92
C GLN A 60 -2.16 -17.10 -5.75
N VAL A 61 -1.49 -17.46 -4.65
CA VAL A 61 -1.01 -18.83 -4.38
C VAL A 61 -2.01 -19.72 -3.63
N TYR A 62 -3.20 -19.21 -3.28
CA TYR A 62 -4.17 -19.96 -2.47
C TYR A 62 -4.55 -21.31 -3.09
N GLY A 63 -4.85 -21.36 -4.40
CA GLY A 63 -5.23 -22.61 -5.08
C GLY A 63 -4.15 -23.69 -4.96
N LYS A 64 -2.89 -23.31 -5.19
CA LYS A 64 -1.73 -24.18 -4.99
C LYS A 64 -1.59 -24.63 -3.53
N HIS A 65 -1.70 -23.71 -2.57
CA HIS A 65 -1.62 -24.05 -1.15
C HIS A 65 -2.72 -25.03 -0.72
N LYS A 66 -3.93 -24.87 -1.28
CA LYS A 66 -5.05 -25.77 -1.01
C LYS A 66 -4.78 -27.17 -1.57
N ALA A 67 -4.31 -27.27 -2.81
CA ALA A 67 -3.94 -28.55 -3.42
C ALA A 67 -2.80 -29.27 -2.67
N GLU A 68 -1.84 -28.50 -2.13
CA GLU A 68 -0.71 -29.02 -1.34
C GLU A 68 -1.06 -29.32 0.13
N GLY A 69 -2.28 -29.04 0.59
CA GLY A 69 -2.68 -29.26 1.99
C GLY A 69 -1.93 -28.37 3.00
N LYS A 70 -1.49 -27.18 2.58
CA LYS A 70 -0.72 -26.25 3.41
C LYS A 70 -1.60 -25.57 4.46
N ALA A 71 -1.06 -25.41 5.67
CA ALA A 71 -1.76 -24.75 6.79
C ALA A 71 -2.25 -23.33 6.45
N GLN A 72 -1.53 -22.60 5.60
CA GLN A 72 -1.91 -21.26 5.15
C GLN A 72 -3.25 -21.24 4.40
N ALA A 73 -3.60 -22.31 3.68
CA ALA A 73 -4.91 -22.42 3.02
C ALA A 73 -6.02 -22.64 4.06
N THR A 74 -5.79 -23.51 5.05
CA THR A 74 -6.71 -23.73 6.16
C THR A 74 -6.96 -22.46 6.98
N ASP A 75 -5.91 -21.67 7.23
CA ASP A 75 -6.01 -20.39 7.93
C ASP A 75 -6.84 -19.37 7.12
N MET A 76 -6.68 -19.37 5.79
CA MET A 76 -7.49 -18.53 4.90
C MET A 76 -8.97 -18.97 4.90
N ASP A 77 -9.22 -20.28 4.85
CA ASP A 77 -10.57 -20.85 4.93
C ASP A 77 -11.25 -20.49 6.25
N TYR A 78 -10.50 -20.48 7.35
CA TYR A 78 -10.99 -20.00 8.64
C TYR A 78 -11.38 -18.52 8.60
N LEU A 79 -10.57 -17.66 7.97
CA LEU A 79 -10.89 -16.23 7.82
C LEU A 79 -12.13 -16.00 6.97
N LEU A 80 -12.28 -16.73 5.86
CA LEU A 80 -13.49 -16.68 5.02
C LEU A 80 -14.75 -17.03 5.81
N ARG A 81 -14.72 -18.09 6.63
CA ARG A 81 -15.86 -18.48 7.48
C ARG A 81 -16.12 -17.49 8.62
N THR A 82 -15.06 -16.89 9.16
CA THR A 82 -15.18 -15.93 10.28
C THR A 82 -15.75 -14.58 9.82
N TYR A 83 -15.41 -14.14 8.60
CA TYR A 83 -15.83 -12.86 8.04
C TYR A 83 -16.59 -13.08 6.73
N PRO A 84 -17.93 -13.20 6.76
CA PRO A 84 -18.73 -13.56 5.58
C PRO A 84 -18.61 -12.59 4.39
N ASN A 85 -18.30 -11.31 4.65
CA ASN A 85 -18.09 -10.29 3.62
C ASN A 85 -16.68 -10.33 2.99
N LEU A 86 -15.76 -11.13 3.55
CA LEU A 86 -14.44 -11.35 2.98
C LEU A 86 -14.54 -12.27 1.76
N ARG A 87 -13.86 -11.88 0.69
CA ARG A 87 -13.64 -12.71 -0.48
C ARG A 87 -12.14 -12.91 -0.69
N VAL A 88 -11.77 -14.01 -1.34
CA VAL A 88 -10.38 -14.29 -1.70
C VAL A 88 -10.29 -14.42 -3.22
N ALA A 89 -9.40 -13.65 -3.82
CA ALA A 89 -9.06 -13.75 -5.24
C ALA A 89 -7.72 -14.47 -5.38
N PHE A 90 -7.66 -15.50 -6.22
CA PHE A 90 -6.44 -16.27 -6.46
C PHE A 90 -6.27 -16.67 -7.92
N VAL A 91 -5.12 -17.25 -8.25
CA VAL A 91 -4.83 -17.79 -9.57
C VAL A 91 -4.85 -19.31 -9.47
N ASP A 92 -5.74 -19.93 -10.25
CA ASP A 92 -5.82 -21.37 -10.39
C ASP A 92 -4.96 -21.83 -11.58
N GLU A 93 -4.21 -22.89 -11.39
CA GLU A 93 -3.31 -23.47 -12.40
C GLU A 93 -3.75 -24.90 -12.68
N ALA A 94 -4.17 -25.15 -13.93
CA ALA A 94 -4.56 -26.47 -14.40
C ALA A 94 -3.64 -26.91 -15.55
N VAL A 95 -3.31 -28.20 -15.58
CA VAL A 95 -2.51 -28.81 -16.64
C VAL A 95 -3.44 -29.70 -17.46
N ASP A 96 -3.52 -29.44 -18.77
CA ASP A 96 -4.33 -30.25 -19.67
C ASP A 96 -3.65 -31.58 -20.04
N ALA A 97 -4.37 -32.44 -20.77
CA ALA A 97 -3.85 -33.73 -21.24
C ALA A 97 -2.65 -33.59 -22.21
N ALA A 98 -2.47 -32.43 -22.82
CA ALA A 98 -1.35 -32.10 -23.70
C ALA A 98 -0.15 -31.47 -22.94
N ASN A 99 -0.21 -31.44 -21.60
CA ASN A 99 0.80 -30.84 -20.72
C ASN A 99 0.96 -29.32 -20.92
N VAL A 100 -0.09 -28.64 -21.39
CA VAL A 100 -0.16 -27.19 -21.50
C VAL A 100 -0.79 -26.63 -20.22
N LYS A 101 -0.14 -25.62 -19.66
CA LYS A 101 -0.62 -24.92 -18.46
C LYS A 101 -1.66 -23.88 -18.84
N THR A 102 -2.80 -23.97 -18.19
CA THR A 102 -3.89 -22.99 -18.26
C THR A 102 -4.00 -22.28 -16.91
N PHE A 103 -4.34 -20.99 -16.96
CA PHE A 103 -4.43 -20.14 -15.78
C PHE A 103 -5.81 -19.49 -15.76
N SER A 104 -6.50 -19.55 -14.62
CA SER A 104 -7.77 -18.85 -14.42
C SER A 104 -7.69 -17.98 -13.18
N SER A 105 -8.31 -16.81 -13.22
CA SER A 105 -8.52 -16.00 -12.02
C SER A 105 -9.84 -16.40 -11.37
N VAL A 106 -9.81 -16.63 -10.06
CA VAL A 106 -10.94 -17.20 -9.31
C VAL A 106 -11.24 -16.35 -8.09
N LEU A 107 -12.53 -16.07 -7.85
CA LEU A 107 -13.04 -15.43 -6.65
C LEU A 107 -13.86 -16.42 -5.84
N ILE A 108 -13.53 -16.57 -4.56
CA ILE A 108 -14.26 -17.41 -3.61
C ILE A 108 -14.80 -16.59 -2.43
N LYS A 109 -15.85 -17.12 -1.79
CA LYS A 109 -16.41 -16.60 -0.53
C LYS A 109 -16.92 -17.75 0.34
N SER A 110 -17.22 -17.47 1.60
CA SER A 110 -17.96 -18.40 2.46
C SER A 110 -19.47 -18.24 2.25
N GLU A 111 -20.19 -19.36 2.13
CA GLU A 111 -21.64 -19.44 2.22
C GLU A 111 -22.01 -20.49 3.27
N GLY A 112 -22.38 -20.02 4.47
CA GLY A 112 -22.48 -20.92 5.64
C GLY A 112 -21.12 -21.55 5.95
N ASP A 113 -21.10 -22.88 6.06
CA ASP A 113 -19.88 -23.66 6.34
C ASP A 113 -19.04 -23.97 5.09
N ASP A 114 -19.61 -23.75 3.89
CA ASP A 114 -19.01 -24.08 2.61
C ASP A 114 -18.25 -22.89 2.01
N ILE A 115 -17.17 -23.21 1.29
CA ILE A 115 -16.41 -22.22 0.51
C ILE A 115 -16.75 -22.45 -0.95
N VAL A 116 -17.39 -21.45 -1.56
CA VAL A 116 -17.93 -21.54 -2.91
C VAL A 116 -17.17 -20.64 -3.87
N GLU A 117 -17.03 -21.12 -5.11
CA GLU A 117 -16.55 -20.33 -6.24
C GLU A 117 -17.67 -19.39 -6.70
N VAL A 118 -17.37 -18.09 -6.75
CA VAL A 118 -18.34 -17.04 -7.14
C VAL A 118 -18.15 -16.67 -8.60
N TYR A 119 -16.90 -16.49 -9.02
CA TYR A 119 -16.54 -16.11 -10.38
C TYR A 119 -15.23 -16.77 -10.78
N ARG A 120 -15.13 -17.12 -12.07
CA ARG A 120 -13.92 -17.58 -12.73
C ARG A 120 -13.85 -16.99 -14.13
N TYR A 121 -12.64 -16.61 -14.54
CA TYR A 121 -12.36 -16.29 -15.93
C TYR A 121 -10.94 -16.71 -16.30
N ASP A 122 -10.76 -17.06 -17.57
CA ASP A 122 -9.49 -17.55 -18.07
C ASP A 122 -8.53 -16.40 -18.38
N LEU A 123 -7.26 -16.62 -18.05
CA LEU A 123 -6.18 -15.70 -18.30
C LEU A 123 -5.44 -16.11 -19.58
N PRO A 124 -4.92 -15.15 -20.36
CA PRO A 124 -4.23 -15.43 -21.62
C PRO A 124 -2.87 -16.14 -21.43
N GLY A 125 -2.43 -16.33 -20.19
CA GLY A 125 -1.17 -16.97 -19.83
C GLY A 125 -0.86 -16.81 -18.35
N ASN A 126 0.38 -17.12 -17.94
CA ASN A 126 0.81 -16.95 -16.55
C ASN A 126 0.76 -15.47 -16.16
N PRO A 127 -0.07 -15.08 -15.17
CA PRO A 127 -0.22 -13.69 -14.79
C PRO A 127 0.99 -13.14 -14.01
N ILE A 128 1.86 -14.01 -13.45
CA ILE A 128 2.98 -13.60 -12.60
C ILE A 128 4.19 -13.25 -13.47
N LEU A 129 4.43 -11.95 -13.68
CA LEU A 129 5.49 -11.43 -14.55
C LEU A 129 6.76 -11.04 -13.80
N GLY A 130 6.63 -10.50 -12.58
CA GLY A 130 7.76 -10.05 -11.75
C GLY A 130 7.55 -10.29 -10.26
N GLU A 131 7.49 -9.20 -9.50
CA GLU A 131 7.54 -9.19 -8.02
C GLU A 131 6.31 -9.85 -7.36
N GLY A 132 5.21 -10.03 -8.08
CA GLY A 132 4.00 -10.70 -7.60
C GLY A 132 2.99 -9.76 -6.97
N LYS A 133 3.40 -8.72 -6.21
CA LYS A 133 2.47 -7.74 -5.63
C LYS A 133 1.60 -7.04 -6.68
N PRO A 134 2.13 -6.44 -7.76
CA PRO A 134 1.29 -5.76 -8.72
C PRO A 134 0.39 -6.71 -9.50
N GLU A 135 0.87 -7.92 -9.81
CA GLU A 135 0.07 -8.94 -10.47
C GLU A 135 -1.07 -9.41 -9.58
N ASN A 136 -0.84 -9.59 -8.29
CA ASN A 136 -1.84 -10.00 -7.31
C ASN A 136 -2.93 -8.91 -7.14
N GLN A 137 -2.54 -7.64 -7.03
CA GLN A 137 -3.48 -6.52 -6.98
C GLN A 137 -4.31 -6.40 -8.26
N ASN A 138 -3.67 -6.45 -9.43
CA ASN A 138 -4.35 -6.35 -10.72
C ASN A 138 -5.23 -7.58 -11.01
N ASN A 139 -4.87 -8.76 -10.50
CA ASN A 139 -5.73 -9.95 -10.58
C ASN A 139 -7.00 -9.82 -9.73
N ALA A 140 -6.92 -9.17 -8.58
CA ALA A 140 -8.07 -8.95 -7.70
C ALA A 140 -8.99 -7.80 -8.16
N LEU A 141 -8.43 -6.81 -8.88
CA LEU A 141 -9.10 -5.57 -9.24
C LEU A 141 -10.45 -5.77 -9.99
N PRO A 142 -10.59 -6.69 -10.97
CA PRO A 142 -11.86 -6.95 -11.65
C PRO A 142 -13.00 -7.42 -10.74
N PHE A 143 -12.67 -8.05 -9.61
CA PHE A 143 -13.67 -8.53 -8.64
C PHE A 143 -14.18 -7.44 -7.70
N THR A 144 -13.46 -6.32 -7.59
CA THR A 144 -13.83 -5.20 -6.70
C THR A 144 -15.08 -4.48 -7.21
N ARG A 145 -15.83 -3.81 -6.32
CA ARG A 145 -17.03 -3.00 -6.64
C ARG A 145 -16.96 -1.64 -5.90
N GLY A 146 -17.80 -0.69 -6.28
CA GLY A 146 -17.81 0.68 -5.73
C GLY A 146 -16.99 1.68 -6.54
N GLU A 147 -17.10 2.96 -6.15
CA GLU A 147 -16.45 4.11 -6.78
C GLU A 147 -15.02 4.34 -6.27
N PHE A 148 -14.78 3.96 -5.01
CA PHE A 148 -13.49 4.08 -4.35
C PHE A 148 -12.84 2.71 -4.13
N LEU A 149 -11.52 2.68 -4.15
CA LEU A 149 -10.73 1.48 -3.92
C LEU A 149 -9.59 1.81 -2.96
N GLN A 150 -9.47 1.09 -1.86
CA GLN A 150 -8.35 1.24 -0.93
C GLN A 150 -7.36 0.09 -1.10
N THR A 151 -6.06 0.39 -1.19
CA THR A 151 -5.00 -0.63 -1.20
C THR A 151 -4.42 -0.79 0.20
N ILE A 152 -4.38 -2.03 0.68
CA ILE A 152 -3.93 -2.37 2.03
C ILE A 152 -2.93 -3.51 1.94
N ASP A 153 -1.77 -3.32 2.56
CA ASP A 153 -0.77 -4.36 2.71
C ASP A 153 -1.16 -5.36 3.82
N MET A 154 -0.71 -6.61 3.69
CA MET A 154 -1.01 -7.70 4.64
C MET A 154 -0.55 -7.43 6.10
N ASN A 155 0.28 -6.43 6.34
CA ASN A 155 0.76 -6.04 7.67
C ASN A 155 0.19 -4.68 8.15
N GLN A 156 -0.91 -4.22 7.57
CA GLN A 156 -1.61 -3.02 7.98
C GLN A 156 -2.92 -3.31 8.70
N GLN A 157 -3.40 -2.37 9.50
CA GLN A 157 -4.72 -2.46 10.12
C GLN A 157 -5.28 -1.09 10.40
N HIS A 158 -6.60 -0.96 10.39
CA HIS A 158 -7.24 0.22 10.96
C HIS A 158 -7.46 0.09 12.46
N TYR A 159 -7.72 1.25 13.07
CA TYR A 159 -8.27 1.37 14.41
C TYR A 159 -9.72 1.85 14.28
N TYR A 160 -10.58 1.48 15.22
CA TYR A 160 -12.02 1.74 15.12
C TYR A 160 -12.32 3.24 14.98
N GLU A 161 -11.63 4.07 15.77
CA GLU A 161 -11.74 5.53 15.74
C GLU A 161 -11.28 6.16 14.41
N GLU A 162 -10.40 5.49 13.67
CA GLU A 162 -9.95 5.92 12.35
C GLU A 162 -10.99 5.56 11.29
N CYS A 163 -11.65 4.41 11.41
CA CYS A 163 -12.71 3.99 10.50
C CYS A 163 -13.89 4.98 10.47
N LEU A 164 -14.22 5.60 11.61
CA LEU A 164 -15.27 6.64 11.70
C LEU A 164 -14.97 7.89 10.85
N LYS A 165 -13.71 8.11 10.46
CA LYS A 165 -13.27 9.30 9.73
C LYS A 165 -13.31 9.12 8.21
N MET A 166 -13.59 7.91 7.71
CA MET A 166 -13.61 7.62 6.28
C MET A 166 -14.55 8.53 5.47
N PRO A 167 -15.79 8.84 5.91
CA PRO A 167 -16.64 9.78 5.19
C PRO A 167 -15.99 11.16 5.02
N ASN A 168 -15.37 11.68 6.09
CA ASN A 168 -14.67 12.96 6.06
C ASN A 168 -13.45 12.92 5.13
N LEU A 169 -12.73 11.80 5.10
CA LEU A 169 -11.60 11.59 4.20
C LEU A 169 -12.03 11.65 2.73
N LEU A 170 -13.11 10.97 2.35
CA LEU A 170 -13.58 10.95 0.97
C LEU A 170 -13.98 12.35 0.46
N VAL A 171 -14.65 13.15 1.29
CA VAL A 171 -15.07 14.51 0.93
C VAL A 171 -13.87 15.46 0.71
N THR A 172 -12.68 15.14 1.23
CA THR A 172 -11.49 15.98 0.97
C THR A 172 -11.09 16.03 -0.50
N ALA A 173 -11.44 15.02 -1.30
CA ALA A 173 -11.23 15.05 -2.74
C ALA A 173 -12.04 16.17 -3.41
N ASP A 174 -13.31 16.32 -3.03
CA ASP A 174 -14.21 17.32 -3.61
C ASP A 174 -13.88 18.74 -3.15
N MET A 175 -13.32 18.88 -1.94
CA MET A 175 -12.95 20.17 -1.35
C MET A 175 -11.52 20.61 -1.66
N HIS A 176 -10.80 19.89 -2.53
CA HIS A 176 -9.38 20.16 -2.75
C HIS A 176 -9.16 21.57 -3.36
N PRO A 177 -8.28 22.41 -2.78
CA PRO A 177 -8.16 23.82 -3.16
C PRO A 177 -7.65 24.05 -4.60
N SER A 178 -7.01 23.05 -5.22
CA SER A 178 -6.52 23.14 -6.60
C SER A 178 -7.64 23.17 -7.65
N GLY A 179 -8.85 22.74 -7.31
CA GLY A 179 -9.96 22.56 -8.25
C GLY A 179 -9.72 21.47 -9.32
N GLN A 180 -8.60 20.73 -9.22
CA GLN A 180 -8.29 19.62 -10.11
C GLN A 180 -8.84 18.30 -9.55
N PRO A 181 -9.17 17.31 -10.40
CA PRO A 181 -9.66 16.02 -9.93
C PRO A 181 -8.63 15.32 -9.01
N VAL A 182 -9.02 15.03 -7.77
CA VAL A 182 -8.23 14.20 -6.86
C VAL A 182 -8.55 12.74 -7.13
N SER A 183 -7.57 11.98 -7.62
CA SER A 183 -7.75 10.55 -7.91
C SER A 183 -7.11 9.62 -6.88
N ILE A 184 -6.26 10.15 -6.00
CA ILE A 184 -5.63 9.39 -4.92
C ILE A 184 -5.59 10.25 -3.65
N ILE A 185 -6.19 9.76 -2.57
CA ILE A 185 -6.17 10.37 -1.24
C ILE A 185 -5.28 9.52 -0.35
N GLY A 186 -4.13 10.07 0.01
CA GLY A 186 -3.24 9.43 0.97
C GLY A 186 -3.55 9.78 2.40
N MET A 187 -3.16 8.90 3.32
CA MET A 187 -3.25 9.13 4.75
C MET A 187 -2.00 8.61 5.46
N ARG A 188 -1.77 9.07 6.69
CA ARG A 188 -0.53 8.74 7.42
C ARG A 188 -0.52 7.29 7.90
N GLU A 189 0.69 6.75 8.03
CA GLU A 189 0.91 5.45 8.67
C GLU A 189 1.36 5.60 10.12
N HIS A 190 0.90 4.72 10.99
CA HIS A 190 1.37 4.61 12.37
C HIS A 190 2.13 3.29 12.57
N ILE A 191 3.44 3.39 12.81
CA ILE A 191 4.30 2.22 12.99
C ILE A 191 4.15 1.66 14.41
N PHE A 192 3.29 0.65 14.58
CA PHE A 192 3.00 0.07 15.90
C PHE A 192 4.10 -0.85 16.44
N THR A 193 5.08 -1.23 15.62
CA THR A 193 6.26 -2.02 16.05
C THR A 193 7.43 -1.16 16.51
N GLY A 194 7.29 0.17 16.56
CA GLY A 194 8.40 1.08 16.86
C GLY A 194 9.04 0.91 18.23
N ASN A 195 8.32 0.36 19.21
CA ASN A 195 8.83 0.13 20.56
C ASN A 195 9.56 -1.23 20.73
N ALA A 196 9.71 -2.02 19.66
CA ALA A 196 10.35 -3.33 19.75
C ALA A 196 11.86 -3.28 20.00
N SER A 197 12.54 -2.24 19.51
CA SER A 197 13.97 -2.01 19.74
C SER A 197 14.34 -0.54 19.53
N SER A 198 15.55 -0.14 19.93
CA SER A 198 16.08 1.20 19.63
C SER A 198 16.16 1.46 18.12
N LEU A 199 16.58 0.47 17.34
CA LEU A 199 16.65 0.56 15.88
C LEU A 199 15.25 0.72 15.25
N SER A 200 14.28 -0.07 15.71
CA SER A 200 12.87 0.05 15.30
C SER A 200 12.30 1.42 15.63
N LYS A 201 12.72 2.01 16.75
CA LYS A 201 12.30 3.36 17.16
C LYS A 201 12.84 4.43 16.21
N PHE A 202 14.12 4.37 15.85
CA PHE A 202 14.69 5.26 14.84
C PHE A 202 14.00 5.13 13.49
N LYS A 203 13.77 3.88 13.04
CA LYS A 203 13.05 3.64 11.78
C LYS A 203 11.63 4.20 11.83
N SER A 204 10.94 4.06 12.95
CA SER A 204 9.59 4.61 13.12
C SER A 204 9.56 6.13 13.10
N TRP A 205 10.59 6.80 13.64
CA TRP A 205 10.73 8.25 13.55
C TRP A 205 11.03 8.74 12.12
N GLN A 206 11.90 8.03 11.39
CA GLN A 206 12.15 8.31 9.98
C GLN A 206 10.84 8.19 9.16
N GLU A 207 10.10 7.10 9.36
CA GLU A 207 8.80 6.90 8.71
C GLU A 207 7.80 8.00 9.11
N LEU A 208 7.72 8.38 10.38
CA LEU A 208 6.84 9.45 10.85
C LEU A 208 7.12 10.78 10.13
N VAL A 209 8.39 11.15 9.95
CA VAL A 209 8.77 12.35 9.18
C VAL A 209 8.32 12.22 7.73
N PHE A 210 8.53 11.04 7.12
CA PHE A 210 8.11 10.79 5.75
C PHE A 210 6.60 10.92 5.59
N VAL A 211 5.80 10.20 6.37
CA VAL A 211 4.32 10.14 6.27
C VAL A 211 3.61 11.36 6.84
N THR A 212 4.34 12.40 7.26
CA THR A 212 3.76 13.67 7.71
C THR A 212 4.41 14.83 6.95
N LEU A 213 5.53 15.37 7.46
CA LEU A 213 6.21 16.54 6.91
C LEU A 213 6.51 16.40 5.42
N SER A 214 7.09 15.28 4.99
CA SER A 214 7.42 15.08 3.58
C SER A 214 6.16 14.94 2.72
N GLN A 215 5.24 14.04 3.08
CA GLN A 215 4.00 13.84 2.30
C GLN A 215 3.15 15.11 2.21
N ARG A 216 3.07 15.90 3.29
CA ARG A 216 2.35 17.19 3.32
C ARG A 216 2.90 18.13 2.27
N VAL A 217 4.21 18.41 2.32
CA VAL A 217 4.85 19.35 1.39
C VAL A 217 4.81 18.83 -0.04
N LEU A 218 4.96 17.52 -0.25
CA LEU A 218 4.84 16.91 -1.57
C LEU A 218 3.42 17.01 -2.14
N ALA A 219 2.38 16.87 -1.31
CA ALA A 219 0.99 17.01 -1.73
C ALA A 219 0.64 18.47 -2.04
N ASP A 220 0.92 19.37 -1.09
CA ASP A 220 0.61 20.80 -1.17
C ASP A 220 1.70 21.59 -0.40
N PRO A 221 2.38 22.57 -1.02
CA PRO A 221 2.07 23.21 -2.31
C PRO A 221 2.78 22.61 -3.54
N LEU A 222 3.52 21.50 -3.41
CA LEU A 222 4.37 21.04 -4.52
C LEU A 222 3.64 20.23 -5.59
N TYR A 223 2.51 19.60 -5.30
CA TYR A 223 1.79 18.73 -6.26
C TYR A 223 2.70 17.68 -6.91
N CYS A 224 3.60 17.11 -6.12
CA CYS A 224 4.61 16.13 -6.51
C CYS A 224 4.52 14.83 -5.69
N ARG A 225 3.51 14.70 -4.81
CA ARG A 225 3.23 13.45 -4.10
C ARG A 225 2.87 12.36 -5.09
N MET A 226 3.36 11.15 -4.83
CA MET A 226 3.00 9.94 -5.55
C MET A 226 2.34 8.92 -4.63
N HIS A 227 1.87 7.82 -5.22
CA HIS A 227 1.35 6.70 -4.45
C HIS A 227 2.51 5.82 -3.95
N TYR A 228 2.57 5.58 -2.64
CA TYR A 228 3.65 4.79 -2.01
C TYR A 228 3.13 3.43 -1.49
N GLY A 229 2.13 2.86 -2.19
CA GLY A 229 1.62 1.51 -2.01
C GLY A 229 0.38 1.39 -1.15
N HIS A 230 0.35 2.11 -0.02
CA HIS A 230 -0.72 2.01 0.95
C HIS A 230 -0.65 3.18 1.95
N PRO A 231 -1.70 3.42 2.75
CA PRO A 231 -3.07 2.89 2.69
C PRO A 231 -4.00 3.78 1.84
N ASP A 232 -3.48 4.36 0.74
CA ASP A 232 -4.21 5.34 -0.06
C ASP A 232 -5.54 4.82 -0.60
N VAL A 233 -6.50 5.74 -0.75
CA VAL A 233 -7.80 5.53 -1.38
C VAL A 233 -7.77 6.12 -2.79
N PHE A 234 -8.17 5.33 -3.76
CA PHE A 234 -8.23 5.68 -5.18
C PHE A 234 -9.65 6.00 -5.61
N ASP A 235 -9.79 6.97 -6.52
CA ASP A 235 -10.87 6.92 -7.51
C ASP A 235 -10.65 5.70 -8.39
N LYS A 236 -11.52 4.71 -8.23
CA LYS A 236 -11.41 3.42 -8.91
C LYS A 236 -11.70 3.54 -10.40
N VAL A 237 -12.70 4.35 -10.77
CA VAL A 237 -13.06 4.55 -12.19
C VAL A 237 -11.86 5.14 -12.93
N MET A 238 -11.12 6.01 -12.24
CA MET A 238 -9.87 6.57 -12.73
C MET A 238 -8.79 5.48 -12.92
N CYS A 239 -8.44 4.74 -11.87
CA CYS A 239 -7.28 3.83 -11.91
C CYS A 239 -7.51 2.58 -12.79
N LEU A 240 -8.73 2.01 -12.77
CA LEU A 240 -9.07 0.78 -13.50
C LEU A 240 -8.81 0.91 -15.01
N THR A 241 -9.12 2.06 -15.58
CA THR A 241 -9.01 2.31 -17.03
C THR A 241 -7.63 2.82 -17.45
N ARG A 242 -6.69 2.97 -16.51
CA ARG A 242 -5.41 3.68 -16.72
C ARG A 242 -4.17 2.92 -16.25
N GLY A 243 -4.28 1.59 -16.18
CA GLY A 243 -3.16 0.71 -15.82
C GLY A 243 -3.20 0.17 -14.39
N GLY A 244 -4.33 0.33 -13.69
CA GLY A 244 -4.55 -0.25 -12.38
C GLY A 244 -3.96 0.59 -11.24
N VAL A 245 -3.73 -0.06 -10.10
CA VAL A 245 -3.19 0.56 -8.88
C VAL A 245 -1.68 0.41 -8.75
N SER A 246 -1.07 -0.42 -9.59
CA SER A 246 0.36 -0.71 -9.57
C SER A 246 0.82 -1.29 -10.92
N LYS A 247 2.08 -1.04 -11.28
CA LYS A 247 2.64 -1.41 -12.57
C LYS A 247 3.37 -2.76 -12.52
N ALA A 248 2.72 -3.80 -13.04
CA ALA A 248 3.36 -5.10 -13.24
C ALA A 248 4.48 -5.02 -14.29
N SER A 249 5.63 -5.62 -14.00
CA SER A 249 6.74 -5.68 -14.95
C SER A 249 7.72 -6.80 -14.62
N LYS A 250 8.45 -7.27 -15.62
CA LYS A 250 9.47 -8.32 -15.49
C LYS A 250 10.78 -7.78 -14.90
N GLY A 251 10.72 -7.31 -13.65
CA GLY A 251 11.90 -6.92 -12.85
C GLY A 251 12.54 -5.58 -13.19
N ILE A 252 11.83 -4.63 -13.80
CA ILE A 252 12.35 -3.28 -14.16
C ILE A 252 11.64 -2.16 -13.39
N ASN A 253 10.52 -2.45 -12.71
CA ASN A 253 9.79 -1.47 -11.91
C ASN A 253 9.56 -2.02 -10.50
N LEU A 254 10.64 -2.10 -9.70
CA LEU A 254 10.60 -2.57 -8.31
C LEU A 254 9.76 -1.68 -7.38
N SER A 255 9.56 -0.42 -7.75
CA SER A 255 8.60 0.50 -7.10
C SER A 255 7.34 0.58 -7.93
N GLU A 256 6.60 -0.51 -8.03
CA GLU A 256 5.42 -0.67 -8.89
C GLU A 256 4.30 0.33 -8.55
N ASP A 257 4.17 0.69 -7.27
CA ASP A 257 3.08 1.49 -6.72
C ASP A 257 3.18 2.96 -7.18
N VAL A 258 4.41 3.49 -7.28
CA VAL A 258 4.67 4.91 -7.63
C VAL A 258 4.11 5.28 -8.99
N PHE A 259 4.01 4.30 -9.90
CA PHE A 259 3.48 4.49 -11.25
C PHE A 259 2.00 4.86 -11.26
N ALA A 260 1.23 4.51 -10.23
CA ALA A 260 -0.15 4.97 -10.12
C ALA A 260 -0.19 6.49 -9.85
N GLY A 261 0.73 7.00 -9.03
CA GLY A 261 0.94 8.43 -8.82
C GLY A 261 1.42 9.16 -10.08
N PHE A 262 2.38 8.57 -10.80
CA PHE A 262 2.84 9.15 -12.07
C PHE A 262 1.71 9.23 -13.10
N ASN A 263 0.92 8.17 -13.23
CA ASN A 263 -0.22 8.13 -14.15
C ASN A 263 -1.30 9.16 -13.80
N THR A 264 -1.51 9.41 -12.51
CA THR A 264 -2.37 10.48 -11.99
C THR A 264 -1.85 11.85 -12.42
N THR A 265 -0.61 12.15 -12.07
CA THR A 265 0.00 13.46 -12.31
C THR A 265 0.07 13.79 -13.80
N LEU A 266 0.49 12.83 -14.63
CA LEU A 266 0.59 13.00 -16.09
C LEU A 266 -0.75 13.23 -16.79
N ARG A 267 -1.87 12.99 -16.11
CA ARG A 267 -3.22 13.20 -16.65
C ARG A 267 -3.93 14.40 -16.02
N GLY A 268 -3.19 15.24 -15.30
CA GLY A 268 -3.72 16.43 -14.64
C GLY A 268 -4.48 16.14 -13.34
N GLY A 269 -4.47 14.90 -12.85
CA GLY A 269 -5.06 14.56 -11.56
C GLY A 269 -4.12 14.92 -10.40
N VAL A 270 -4.68 14.93 -9.19
CA VAL A 270 -3.96 15.24 -7.95
C VAL A 270 -3.89 14.01 -7.05
N VAL A 271 -2.70 13.81 -6.49
CA VAL A 271 -2.44 12.86 -5.40
C VAL A 271 -2.31 13.68 -4.12
N THR A 272 -3.33 13.66 -3.27
CA THR A 272 -3.37 14.47 -2.04
C THR A 272 -2.96 13.66 -0.80
N HIS A 273 -2.84 14.31 0.35
CA HIS A 273 -2.49 13.70 1.63
C HIS A 273 -3.23 14.34 2.80
N VAL A 274 -3.80 13.52 3.69
CA VAL A 274 -4.46 13.96 4.91
C VAL A 274 -3.82 13.34 6.15
N GLU A 275 -3.77 14.10 7.25
CA GLU A 275 -3.08 13.66 8.48
C GLU A 275 -4.05 13.37 9.65
N PHE A 276 -5.32 13.75 9.54
CA PHE A 276 -6.30 13.52 10.62
C PHE A 276 -6.73 12.05 10.74
N MET A 277 -6.50 11.25 9.70
CA MET A 277 -6.75 9.80 9.67
C MET A 277 -5.43 9.04 9.51
N GLN A 278 -5.32 7.88 10.14
CA GLN A 278 -4.13 7.03 10.07
C GLN A 278 -4.47 5.54 9.95
N CYS A 279 -3.55 4.76 9.36
CA CYS A 279 -3.58 3.30 9.38
C CYS A 279 -2.36 2.75 10.13
N GLY A 280 -2.55 1.73 10.96
CA GLY A 280 -1.45 1.04 11.62
C GLY A 280 -0.64 0.21 10.63
N LYS A 281 0.70 0.25 10.69
CA LYS A 281 1.62 -0.53 9.86
C LYS A 281 2.63 -1.29 10.72
N GLY A 282 2.75 -2.59 10.48
CA GLY A 282 3.83 -3.40 11.01
C GLY A 282 5.10 -3.21 10.19
N ARG A 283 6.24 -2.93 10.84
CA ARG A 283 7.55 -2.84 10.20
C ARG A 283 8.55 -3.80 10.82
N ASP A 284 9.54 -4.16 10.02
CA ASP A 284 10.67 -4.99 10.42
C ASP A 284 11.49 -4.33 11.52
N VAL A 285 12.06 -5.17 12.39
CA VAL A 285 12.75 -4.73 13.60
C VAL A 285 14.25 -5.00 13.55
N ALA A 286 14.71 -5.83 12.61
CA ALA A 286 16.11 -6.21 12.46
C ALA A 286 16.84 -5.35 11.42
N LEU A 287 18.13 -5.05 11.67
CA LEU A 287 18.95 -4.23 10.79
C LEU A 287 19.09 -4.79 9.37
N SER A 288 19.25 -6.11 9.24
CA SER A 288 19.36 -6.77 7.94
C SER A 288 18.09 -6.57 7.10
N GLN A 289 16.92 -6.70 7.71
CA GLN A 289 15.63 -6.51 7.05
C GLN A 289 15.42 -5.03 6.66
N ILE A 290 15.73 -4.11 7.57
CA ILE A 290 15.65 -2.66 7.30
C ILE A 290 16.58 -2.28 6.14
N SER A 291 17.81 -2.80 6.12
CA SER A 291 18.79 -2.55 5.06
C SER A 291 18.29 -3.06 3.70
N MET A 292 17.74 -4.28 3.63
CA MET A 292 17.15 -4.81 2.40
C MET A 292 15.97 -3.95 1.92
N PHE A 293 15.13 -3.47 2.84
CA PHE A 293 14.01 -2.58 2.51
C PHE A 293 14.48 -1.26 1.91
N GLU A 294 15.43 -0.57 2.57
CA GLU A 294 15.99 0.69 2.05
C GLU A 294 16.70 0.49 0.70
N GLY A 295 17.40 -0.64 0.53
CA GLY A 295 18.00 -1.02 -0.75
C GLY A 295 16.97 -1.19 -1.86
N LYS A 296 15.81 -1.82 -1.56
CA LYS A 296 14.70 -1.94 -2.52
C LYS A 296 14.15 -0.56 -2.92
N LEU A 297 13.98 0.36 -1.96
CA LEU A 297 13.53 1.72 -2.25
C LEU A 297 14.53 2.48 -3.15
N ALA A 298 15.82 2.40 -2.83
CA ALA A 298 16.88 3.07 -3.61
C ALA A 298 16.97 2.52 -5.05
N ASN A 299 16.93 1.19 -5.23
CA ASN A 299 16.93 0.57 -6.54
C ASN A 299 15.69 0.96 -7.36
N GLY A 300 14.51 0.90 -6.74
CA GLY A 300 13.26 1.30 -7.40
C GLY A 300 13.27 2.77 -7.81
N ALA A 301 13.80 3.68 -6.98
CA ALA A 301 13.98 5.08 -7.37
C ALA A 301 14.95 5.25 -8.55
N GLY A 302 16.04 4.46 -8.60
CA GLY A 302 16.95 4.43 -9.75
C GLY A 302 16.29 3.96 -11.03
N GLU A 303 15.49 2.89 -10.96
CA GLU A 303 14.75 2.33 -12.09
C GLU A 303 13.70 3.30 -12.64
N THR A 304 13.00 4.03 -11.75
CA THR A 304 11.96 4.98 -12.18
C THR A 304 12.50 6.09 -13.08
N CYS A 305 13.77 6.49 -12.94
CA CYS A 305 14.41 7.47 -13.85
C CYS A 305 14.43 7.03 -15.31
N LEU A 306 14.49 5.73 -15.56
CA LEU A 306 14.53 5.16 -16.91
C LEU A 306 13.13 4.95 -17.48
N ALA A 307 12.09 5.16 -16.66
CA ALA A 307 10.72 4.90 -17.07
C ALA A 307 10.18 6.01 -17.98
N ARG A 308 9.31 5.61 -18.91
CA ARG A 308 8.62 6.52 -19.84
C ARG A 308 7.85 7.61 -19.09
N GLU A 309 7.27 7.26 -17.95
CA GLU A 309 6.53 8.19 -17.10
C GLU A 309 7.44 9.30 -16.55
N ALA A 310 8.65 8.95 -16.08
CA ALA A 310 9.63 9.94 -15.63
C ALA A 310 10.08 10.88 -16.76
N HIS A 311 10.36 10.34 -17.95
CA HIS A 311 10.64 11.15 -19.14
C HIS A 311 9.52 12.13 -19.44
N ARG A 312 8.26 11.68 -19.41
CA ARG A 312 7.10 12.55 -19.66
C ARG A 312 6.94 13.61 -18.57
N MET A 313 7.10 13.25 -17.30
CA MET A 313 7.06 14.23 -16.20
C MET A 313 8.13 15.31 -16.41
N GLY A 314 9.33 14.92 -16.83
CA GLY A 314 10.41 15.85 -17.18
C GLY A 314 10.06 16.85 -18.29
N ALA A 315 9.19 16.46 -19.23
CA ALA A 315 8.75 17.31 -20.33
C ALA A 315 7.55 18.21 -19.99
N PHE A 316 6.72 17.83 -19.01
CA PHE A 316 5.43 18.50 -18.74
C PHE A 316 5.36 19.26 -17.42
N LEU A 317 6.26 19.01 -16.47
CA LEU A 317 6.29 19.74 -15.20
C LEU A 317 7.01 21.08 -15.37
N ASP A 318 6.52 22.11 -14.68
CA ASP A 318 7.23 23.38 -14.56
C ASP A 318 8.52 23.23 -13.75
N PHE A 319 9.37 24.24 -13.80
CA PHE A 319 10.69 24.22 -13.16
C PHE A 319 10.65 23.84 -11.68
N PHE A 320 9.70 24.38 -10.91
CA PHE A 320 9.64 24.12 -9.46
C PHE A 320 9.17 22.69 -9.19
N ARG A 321 8.10 22.25 -9.84
CA ARG A 321 7.59 20.88 -9.70
C ARG A 321 8.59 19.84 -10.19
N LEU A 322 9.30 20.11 -11.29
CA LEU A 322 10.33 19.22 -11.80
C LEU A 322 11.49 19.07 -10.80
N HIS A 323 11.95 20.18 -10.23
CA HIS A 323 13.01 20.15 -9.22
C HIS A 323 12.57 19.41 -7.95
N SER A 324 11.34 19.65 -7.50
CA SER A 324 10.72 18.93 -6.39
C SER A 324 10.59 17.44 -6.67
N MET A 325 10.15 17.05 -7.87
CA MET A 325 10.08 15.66 -8.30
C MET A 325 11.45 14.99 -8.29
N TYR A 326 12.48 15.67 -8.82
CA TYR A 326 13.84 15.17 -8.80
C TYR A 326 14.33 14.92 -7.37
N TYR A 327 14.23 15.91 -6.48
CA TYR A 327 14.73 15.79 -5.11
C TYR A 327 13.92 14.84 -4.22
N SER A 328 12.63 14.66 -4.49
CA SER A 328 11.78 13.73 -3.74
C SER A 328 11.92 12.26 -4.16
N HIS A 329 12.52 12.02 -5.33
CA HIS A 329 12.76 10.69 -5.86
C HIS A 329 14.28 10.45 -5.97
N THR A 330 14.81 10.34 -7.18
CA THR A 330 16.18 9.86 -7.43
C THR A 330 17.26 10.82 -6.91
N GLY A 331 17.00 12.13 -6.93
CA GLY A 331 17.92 13.15 -6.42
C GLY A 331 18.22 12.99 -4.93
N PHE A 332 17.25 12.53 -4.13
CA PHE A 332 17.46 12.22 -2.71
C PHE A 332 18.58 11.19 -2.50
N TYR A 333 18.51 10.08 -3.24
CA TYR A 333 19.48 8.99 -3.11
C TYR A 333 20.86 9.41 -3.62
N PHE A 334 20.93 10.18 -4.71
CA PHE A 334 22.19 10.71 -5.22
C PHE A 334 22.84 11.68 -4.23
N ALA A 335 22.06 12.62 -3.67
CA ALA A 335 22.54 13.57 -2.66
C ALA A 335 22.98 12.86 -1.37
N THR A 336 22.24 11.84 -0.94
CA THR A 336 22.58 11.03 0.23
C THR A 336 23.91 10.31 0.02
N TRP A 337 24.09 9.67 -1.15
CA TRP A 337 25.35 9.01 -1.49
C TRP A 337 26.54 9.99 -1.53
N LEU A 338 26.39 11.14 -2.18
CA LEU A 338 27.42 12.19 -2.20
C LEU A 338 27.77 12.68 -0.80
N THR A 339 26.79 12.85 0.08
CA THR A 339 26.99 13.28 1.46
C THR A 339 27.81 12.24 2.24
N ILE A 340 27.48 10.96 2.10
CA ILE A 340 28.20 9.85 2.74
C ILE A 340 29.64 9.77 2.22
N VAL A 341 29.86 9.86 0.91
CA VAL A 341 31.19 9.85 0.30
C VAL A 341 32.02 11.04 0.77
N THR A 342 31.42 12.24 0.81
CA THR A 342 32.10 13.46 1.28
C THR A 342 32.51 13.33 2.75
N ALA A 343 31.62 12.83 3.60
CA ALA A 343 31.93 12.57 5.01
C ALA A 343 33.03 11.51 5.17
N PHE A 344 32.99 10.43 4.38
CA PHE A 344 34.00 9.39 4.38
C PHE A 344 35.38 9.94 3.99
N VAL A 345 35.46 10.67 2.88
CA VAL A 345 36.71 11.31 2.42
C VAL A 345 37.22 12.28 3.48
N PHE A 346 36.35 13.14 4.03
CA PHE A 346 36.72 14.08 5.08
C PHE A 346 37.30 13.38 6.32
N MET A 347 36.64 12.33 6.82
CA MET A 347 37.12 11.55 7.95
C MET A 347 38.44 10.86 7.64
N TYR A 348 38.56 10.23 6.47
CA TYR A 348 39.79 9.55 6.04
C TYR A 348 40.96 10.53 5.95
N THR A 349 40.77 11.69 5.31
CA THR A 349 41.78 12.75 5.22
C THR A 349 42.19 13.25 6.61
N LYS A 350 41.23 13.45 7.53
CA LYS A 350 41.53 13.86 8.91
C LYS A 350 42.35 12.81 9.66
N VAL A 351 42.00 11.54 9.53
CA VAL A 351 42.75 10.43 10.16
C VAL A 351 44.17 10.34 9.57
N SER A 352 44.31 10.39 8.25
CA SER A 352 45.61 10.38 7.59
C SER A 352 46.48 11.57 8.02
N TYR A 353 45.91 12.76 8.12
CA TYR A 353 46.64 13.96 8.56
C TYR A 353 47.08 13.85 10.04
N SER A 354 46.23 13.31 10.92
CA SER A 354 46.59 13.06 12.32
C SER A 354 47.75 12.08 12.47
N PHE A 355 47.77 11.00 11.67
CA PHE A 355 48.90 10.05 11.67
C PHE A 355 50.18 10.68 11.11
N GLN A 356 50.08 11.55 10.11
CA GLN A 356 51.24 12.26 9.56
C GLN A 356 51.83 13.26 10.57
N CYS A 357 50.99 13.98 11.33
CA CYS A 357 51.43 14.84 12.42
C CYS A 357 52.08 14.07 13.58
N GLN A 358 51.55 12.89 13.96
CA GLN A 358 52.18 12.02 14.97
C GLN A 358 53.52 11.44 14.50
N GLY A 359 53.63 11.04 13.23
CA GLY A 359 54.89 10.57 12.63
C GLY A 359 55.97 11.65 12.56
N LEU A 360 55.59 12.92 12.39
CA LEU A 360 56.52 14.06 12.45
C LEU A 360 56.98 14.36 13.89
N LEU A 361 56.09 14.27 14.88
CA LEU A 361 56.43 14.44 16.29
C LEU A 361 57.37 13.34 16.81
N MET A 362 57.19 12.08 16.40
CA MET A 362 58.09 10.97 16.76
C MET A 362 59.46 11.01 16.05
N ARG A 363 59.65 11.82 15.01
CA ARG A 363 60.96 12.04 14.36
C ARG A 363 61.72 13.26 14.90
N LEU A 364 61.07 14.09 15.71
CA LEU A 364 61.62 15.31 16.29
C LEU A 364 61.99 15.18 17.78
N GLY A 365 61.73 14.03 18.40
CA GLY A 365 62.29 13.62 19.70
C GLY A 365 63.31 12.51 19.48
#